data_AF-A0A1I6QFG9-F1
#
_entry.id   AF-A0A1I6QFG9-F1
#
_cell.length_a   1.000
_cell.length_b   1.000
_cell.length_c   1.000
_cell.angle_alpha   90.00
_cell.angle_beta   90.00
_cell.angle_gamma   90.00
#
_symmetry.space_group_name_H-M   'P 1'
#
loop_
_entity.id
_entity.type
_entity.pdbx_description
1 polymer ?
#
loop_
_entity_poly.entity_id
_entity_poly.type
_entity_poly.pdbx_seq_one_letter_code
_entity_poly.pdbx_strand_id
1 'polypeptide(L)' 'MTQHPLVQHFFDEQTNTFSYVVINPISRKCAVIDSVLDYDAASATTKTTNADLTVNYIQENSLSIE' A
#
# COMPACT_ATOMS: atom_id res chain seq x y z
N MET A 1 -15.96 20.60 7.34
CA MET A 1 -15.08 19.78 6.46
C MET A 1 -14.93 18.44 7.13
N THR A 2 -15.34 17.36 6.48
CA THR A 2 -15.35 16.01 7.06
C THR A 2 -13.92 15.55 7.35
N GLN A 3 -13.68 15.14 8.60
CA GLN A 3 -12.36 14.81 9.15
C GLN A 3 -12.03 13.32 8.97
N HIS A 4 -12.49 12.71 7.87
CA HIS A 4 -12.33 11.27 7.64
C HIS A 4 -11.09 11.00 6.80
N PRO A 5 -10.26 10.01 7.15
CA PRO A 5 -9.15 9.59 6.32
C PRO A 5 -9.66 9.01 5.00
N LEU A 6 -8.90 9.22 3.92
CA LEU A 6 -9.13 8.50 2.66
C LEU A 6 -8.36 7.18 2.74
N VAL A 7 -8.96 6.09 2.28
CA VAL A 7 -8.35 4.75 2.37
C VAL A 7 -8.34 4.11 0.99
N GLN A 8 -7.14 3.78 0.53
CA GLN A 8 -6.93 2.93 -0.65
C GLN A 8 -6.52 1.53 -0.17
N HIS A 9 -7.05 0.49 -0.82
CA HIS A 9 -6.66 -0.89 -0.54
C HIS A 9 -6.00 -1.54 -1.77
N PHE A 10 -5.17 -2.54 -1.53
CA PHE A 10 -4.53 -3.40 -2.52
C PHE A 10 -4.74 -4.84 -2.06
N PHE A 11 -5.30 -5.68 -2.93
CA PHE A 11 -5.57 -7.07 -2.60
C PHE A 11 -4.55 -7.97 -3.28
N ASP A 12 -3.87 -8.78 -2.48
CA ASP A 12 -3.02 -9.87 -2.98
C ASP A 12 -3.81 -11.18 -2.98
N GLU A 13 -4.08 -11.72 -4.16
CA GLU A 13 -4.81 -12.99 -4.31
C GLU A 13 -4.02 -14.19 -3.81
N GLN A 14 -2.67 -14.11 -3.80
CA GLN A 14 -1.82 -15.23 -3.44
C GLN A 14 -1.89 -15.52 -1.93
N THR A 15 -1.85 -14.49 -1.09
CA THR A 15 -1.95 -14.63 0.37
C THR A 15 -3.34 -14.27 0.92
N ASN A 16 -4.25 -13.78 0.08
CA ASN A 16 -5.54 -13.19 0.48
C ASN A 16 -5.37 -12.01 1.46
N THR A 17 -4.28 -11.25 1.31
CA THR A 17 -3.97 -10.09 2.16
C THR A 17 -4.54 -8.80 1.55
N PHE A 18 -5.06 -7.93 2.40
CA PHE A 18 -5.35 -6.54 2.04
C PHE A 18 -4.30 -5.62 2.65
N SER A 19 -3.52 -4.97 1.80
CA SER A 19 -2.68 -3.83 2.19
C SER A 19 -3.47 -2.53 2.06
N TYR A 20 -3.14 -1.52 2.86
CA TYR A 20 -3.84 -0.23 2.83
C TYR A 20 -2.88 0.96 2.78
N VAL A 21 -3.30 2.02 2.09
CA VAL A 21 -2.76 3.37 2.23
C VAL A 21 -3.83 4.25 2.86
N VAL A 22 -3.56 4.72 4.08
CA VAL A 22 -4.46 5.60 4.84
C VAL A 22 -3.94 7.02 4.75
N ILE A 23 -4.76 7.95 4.28
CA ILE A 23 -4.36 9.30 3.90
C ILE A 23 -5.10 10.33 4.76
N ASN A 24 -4.36 11.30 5.29
CA ASN A 24 -4.92 12.52 5.81
C ASN A 24 -5.23 13.47 4.63
N PRO A 25 -6.51 13.79 4.36
CA PRO A 25 -6.88 14.59 3.19
C PRO A 25 -6.39 16.04 3.25
N ILE A 26 -6.07 16.55 4.43
CA ILE A 26 -5.62 17.94 4.63
C ILE A 26 -4.11 18.05 4.44
N SER A 27 -3.33 17.22 5.14
CA SER A 27 -1.87 17.30 5.10
C SER A 27 -1.24 16.52 3.95
N ARG A 28 -2.01 15.66 3.26
CA ARG A 28 -1.52 14.72 2.23
C ARG A 28 -0.50 13.70 2.75
N LYS A 29 -0.38 13.58 4.07
CA LYS A 29 0.41 12.54 4.73
C LYS A 29 -0.33 11.21 4.69
N CYS A 30 0.40 10.11 4.60
CA CYS A 30 -0.17 8.77 4.55
C CYS A 30 0.66 7.75 5.33
N ALA A 31 0.00 6.65 5.70
CA ALA A 31 0.62 5.48 6.29
C ALA A 31 0.28 4.24 5.45
N VAL A 32 1.24 3.32 5.34
CA VAL A 32 1.04 2.00 4.73
C VAL A 32 0.79 0.98 5.82
N ILE A 33 -0.25 0.15 5.66
CA ILE A 33 -0.62 -0.90 6.62
C ILE A 33 -0.57 -2.24 5.91
N ASP A 34 0.08 -3.22 6.56
CA ASP A 34 0.15 -4.62 6.14
C ASP A 34 0.69 -4.83 4.72
N SER A 35 1.85 -4.24 4.42
CA SER A 35 2.50 -4.35 3.11
C SER A 35 2.98 -5.76 2.81
N VAL A 36 2.78 -6.22 1.58
CA VAL A 36 3.20 -7.56 1.12
C VAL A 36 4.52 -7.49 0.34
N LEU A 37 5.46 -8.36 0.73
CA LEU A 37 6.59 -8.76 -0.10
C LEU A 37 6.25 -10.11 -0.72
N ASP A 38 6.20 -10.18 -2.05
CA ASP A 38 5.83 -11.41 -2.75
C ASP A 38 6.88 -12.49 -2.48
N TYR A 39 6.44 -13.73 -2.23
CA TYR A 39 7.34 -14.86 -1.97
C TYR A 39 6.86 -16.12 -2.70
N ASP A 40 7.72 -16.66 -3.56
CA ASP A 40 7.51 -17.98 -4.17
C ASP A 40 8.23 -19.05 -3.35
N ALA A 41 7.46 -19.87 -2.65
CA ALA A 41 7.99 -20.93 -1.80
C ALA A 41 8.72 -22.04 -2.56
N ALA A 42 8.39 -22.28 -3.84
CA ALA A 42 9.02 -23.35 -4.62
C ALA A 42 10.46 -23.00 -5.02
N SER A 43 10.71 -21.73 -5.33
CA SER A 43 12.03 -21.22 -5.72
C SER A 43 12.76 -20.45 -4.62
N ALA A 44 12.11 -20.21 -3.48
CA ALA A 44 12.57 -19.34 -2.40
C ALA A 44 12.95 -17.92 -2.89
N THR A 45 12.22 -17.41 -3.89
CA THR A 45 12.47 -16.08 -4.46
C THR A 45 11.47 -15.05 -3.94
N THR A 46 11.91 -13.79 -3.89
CA THR A 46 11.09 -12.65 -3.53
C THR A 46 10.84 -11.73 -4.73
N LYS A 47 9.68 -11.09 -4.79
CA LYS A 47 9.39 -9.99 -5.72
C LYS A 47 8.73 -8.83 -4.97
N THR A 48 8.80 -7.63 -5.54
CA THR A 48 8.29 -6.39 -4.92
C THR A 48 7.02 -5.89 -5.57
N THR A 49 6.33 -6.70 -6.37
CA THR A 49 5.20 -6.28 -7.20
C THR A 49 4.10 -5.61 -6.38
N ASN A 50 3.67 -6.25 -5.28
CA ASN A 50 2.66 -5.69 -4.38
C ASN A 50 3.13 -4.41 -3.66
N ALA A 51 4.40 -4.36 -3.25
CA ALA A 51 4.99 -3.17 -2.64
C ALA A 51 5.11 -2.00 -3.65
N ASP A 52 5.47 -2.30 -4.89
CA ASP A 52 5.62 -1.32 -5.98
C ASP A 52 4.27 -0.71 -6.36
N LEU A 53 3.17 -1.48 -6.34
CA LEU A 53 1.81 -0.94 -6.51
C LEU A 53 1.50 0.13 -5.46
N THR A 54 1.87 -0.12 -4.21
CA THR A 54 1.66 0.81 -3.10
C THR A 54 2.53 2.07 -3.26
N VAL A 55 3.81 1.91 -3.60
CA VAL A 55 4.75 3.03 -3.83
C VAL A 55 4.30 3.89 -5.01
N ASN A 56 3.91 3.27 -6.13
CA ASN A 56 3.43 3.98 -7.31
C ASN A 56 2.18 4.80 -6.97
N TYR A 57 1.21 4.23 -6.25
CA TYR A 57 0.04 4.97 -5.82
C TYR A 57 0.39 6.21 -4.97
N ILE A 58 1.33 6.06 -4.02
CA ILE A 58 1.80 7.18 -3.18
C ILE A 58 2.43 8.28 -4.05
N GLN A 59 3.27 7.91 -5.02
CA GLN A 59 3.96 8.85 -5.91
C GLN A 59 3.00 9.55 -6.87
N GLU A 60 2.14 8.80 -7.55
CA GLU A 60 1.14 9.31 -8.50
C GLU A 60 0.17 10.30 -7.84
N ASN A 61 -0.14 10.06 -6.56
CA ASN A 61 -1.00 10.95 -5.78
C ASN A 61 -0.21 12.04 -5.01
N SER A 62 1.11 12.16 -5.19
CA SER A 62 1.93 13.15 -4.47
C SER A 62 1.70 13.13 -2.95
N LEU A 63 1.61 11.92 -2.38
CA LEU A 63 1.44 11.70 -0.95
C LEU A 63 2.80 11.62 -0.27
N SER A 64 2.85 11.99 1.01
CA SER A 64 4.07 11.89 1.83
C SER A 64 3.90 10.81 2.88
N ILE A 65 4.87 9.92 3.04
CA ILE A 65 4.84 8.89 4.08
C ILE A 65 5.32 9.45 5.42
N GLU A 66 4.78 8.95 6.54
CA GLU A 66 5.23 9.24 7.91
C GLU A 66 5.77 8.00 8.63
#